data_AF-A0A932VK49-F1
#
_entry.id   AF-A0A932VK49-F1
#
_cell.length_a   1.000
_cell.length_b   1.000
_cell.length_c   1.000
_cell.angle_alpha   90.00
_cell.angle_beta   90.00
_cell.angle_gamma   90.00
#
_symmetry.space_group_name_H-M   'P 1'
#
loop_
_entity.id
_entity.type
_entity.pdbx_description
1 polymer ?
#
loop_
_entity_poly.entity_id
_entity_poly.type
_entity_poly.pdbx_seq_one_letter_code
_entity_poly.pdbx_strand_id
1 'polypeptide(L)'
;MDQMFCPVCHIEVRSTDYFCSNCGKNLHPAPPGTTVADQAKLYLGSIFLAPMGIVWGLRYLRGLDQKSKVMGMVAIGLSTITILVVLKYTVDFINTLNSQMGKGLQGIEGL
;
A
#
# COMPACT_ATOMS: atom_id res chain seq x y z
N MET A 1 -17.91 -8.44 26.01
CA MET A 1 -17.45 -9.70 25.38
C MET A 1 -18.61 -10.14 24.50
N ASP A 2 -18.57 -9.84 23.20
CA ASP A 2 -19.63 -10.27 22.28
C ASP A 2 -19.41 -11.75 21.94
N GLN A 3 -20.21 -12.62 22.55
CA GLN A 3 -20.24 -14.05 22.23
C GLN A 3 -21.14 -14.27 21.01
N MET A 4 -20.65 -15.02 20.03
CA MET A 4 -21.42 -15.39 18.84
C MET A 4 -21.55 -16.92 18.78
N PHE A 5 -22.63 -17.39 18.17
CA PHE A 5 -22.86 -18.82 17.95
C PHE A 5 -22.53 -19.20 16.52
N CYS A 6 -21.94 -20.38 16.33
CA CYS A 6 -21.72 -20.92 14.99
C CYS A 6 -23.06 -21.18 14.30
N PRO A 7 -23.32 -20.67 13.08
CA PRO A 7 -24.60 -20.84 12.38
C PRO A 7 -24.87 -22.26 11.84
N VAL A 8 -23.98 -23.24 12.12
CA VAL A 8 -24.17 -24.64 11.68
C VAL A 8 -24.29 -25.58 12.86
N CYS A 9 -23.33 -25.57 13.78
CA CYS A 9 -23.36 -26.46 14.95
C CYS A 9 -23.84 -25.77 16.23
N HIS A 10 -24.17 -24.48 16.18
CA HIS A 10 -24.73 -23.70 17.29
C HIS A 10 -23.88 -23.70 18.56
N ILE A 11 -22.59 -24.00 18.45
CA ILE A 11 -21.65 -23.90 19.57
C ILE A 11 -21.19 -22.46 19.75
N GLU A 12 -20.84 -22.10 20.97
CA GLU A 12 -20.20 -20.82 21.28
C GLU A 12 -18.85 -20.74 20.57
N VAL A 13 -18.63 -19.65 19.83
CA VAL A 13 -17.37 -19.36 19.14
C VAL A 13 -16.95 -17.93 19.44
N ARG A 14 -15.64 -17.69 19.47
CA ARG A 14 -15.13 -16.33 19.68
C ARG A 14 -15.25 -15.55 18.38
N SER A 15 -15.50 -14.25 18.48
CA SER A 15 -15.52 -13.35 17.32
C SER A 15 -14.18 -13.25 16.58
N THR A 16 -13.10 -13.74 17.18
CA THR A 16 -11.77 -13.84 16.57
C THR A 16 -11.52 -15.14 15.82
N ASP A 17 -12.41 -16.14 15.94
CA ASP A 17 -12.19 -17.45 15.34
C ASP A 17 -12.50 -17.42 13.84
N TYR A 18 -11.52 -17.77 13.01
CA TYR A 18 -11.71 -17.88 11.55
C TYR A 18 -12.50 -19.14 11.17
N PHE A 19 -12.36 -20.21 11.94
CA PHE A 19 -13.03 -21.48 11.73
C PHE A 19 -13.68 -21.95 13.03
N CYS A 20 -14.84 -22.58 12.94
CA CYS A 20 -15.45 -23.23 14.09
C CYS A 20 -14.63 -24.47 14.47
N SER A 21 -14.17 -24.55 15.72
CA SER A 21 -13.38 -25.68 16.23
C SER A 21 -14.14 -27.01 16.30
N ASN A 22 -15.48 -26.97 16.23
CA ASN A 22 -16.32 -28.16 16.32
C ASN A 22 -16.69 -28.73 14.94
N CYS A 23 -17.14 -27.87 14.01
CA CYS A 23 -17.64 -28.31 12.71
C CYS A 23 -16.76 -27.90 11.51
N GLY A 24 -15.70 -27.12 11.74
CA GLY A 24 -14.80 -26.64 10.69
C GLY A 24 -15.39 -25.57 9.77
N LYS A 25 -16.63 -25.09 10.02
CA LYS A 25 -17.23 -24.02 9.22
C LYS A 25 -16.38 -22.77 9.26
N ASN A 26 -16.08 -22.23 8.09
CA ASN A 26 -15.44 -20.94 7.95
C ASN A 26 -16.38 -19.81 8.42
N LEU A 27 -15.99 -19.10 9.47
CA LEU A 27 -16.75 -18.03 10.11
C LEU A 27 -16.35 -16.64 9.58
N HIS A 28 -15.08 -16.48 9.15
CA HIS A 28 -14.54 -15.22 8.67
C HIS A 28 -13.70 -15.43 7.40
N PRO A 29 -13.71 -14.50 6.43
CA PRO A 29 -12.87 -14.62 5.25
C PRO A 29 -11.40 -14.80 5.67
N ALA A 30 -10.71 -15.72 4.99
CA ALA A 30 -9.34 -16.11 5.33
C ALA A 30 -8.43 -14.86 5.40
N PRO A 31 -7.52 -14.79 6.39
CA PRO A 31 -6.58 -13.69 6.46
C PRO A 31 -5.72 -13.70 5.19
N PRO A 32 -5.34 -12.52 4.67
CA PRO A 32 -4.48 -12.45 3.49
C PRO A 32 -3.18 -13.21 3.76
N GLY A 33 -2.76 -14.04 2.81
CA GLY A 33 -1.57 -14.87 2.92
C GLY A 33 -0.33 -14.03 3.22
N THR A 34 0.44 -14.45 4.22
CA THR A 34 1.70 -13.79 4.61
C THR A 34 2.91 -14.43 3.92
N THR A 35 2.70 -15.19 2.86
CA THR A 35 3.74 -15.89 2.11
C THR A 35 4.67 -14.90 1.42
N VAL A 36 5.94 -15.26 1.25
CA VAL A 36 6.94 -14.42 0.55
C VAL A 36 6.47 -14.03 -0.87
N ALA A 37 5.77 -14.94 -1.55
CA ALA A 37 5.18 -14.68 -2.86
C ALA A 37 4.02 -13.64 -2.83
N ASP A 38 3.23 -13.63 -1.76
CA ASP A 38 2.13 -12.68 -1.56
C ASP A 38 2.68 -11.29 -1.21
N GLN A 39 3.73 -11.24 -0.38
CA GLN A 39 4.45 -10.01 -0.08
C GLN A 39 5.12 -9.42 -1.33
N ALA A 40 5.78 -10.26 -2.14
CA ALA A 40 6.42 -9.82 -3.37
C ALA A 40 5.41 -9.20 -4.34
N LYS A 41 4.23 -9.82 -4.52
CA LYS A 41 3.14 -9.26 -5.34
C LYS A 41 2.61 -7.95 -4.78
N LEU A 42 2.47 -7.83 -3.46
CA LEU A 42 2.02 -6.60 -2.82
C LEU A 42 3.01 -5.45 -3.06
N TYR A 43 4.30 -5.70 -2.87
CA TYR A 43 5.35 -4.70 -3.07
C TYR A 43 5.52 -4.32 -4.54
N LEU A 44 5.54 -5.31 -5.45
CA LEU A 44 5.59 -5.07 -6.89
C LEU A 44 4.35 -4.29 -7.36
N GLY A 45 3.16 -4.65 -6.88
CA GLY A 45 1.92 -3.94 -7.19
C GLY A 45 1.89 -2.51 -6.64
N SER A 46 2.47 -2.27 -5.47
CA SER A 46 2.54 -0.93 -4.86
C SER A 46 3.51 -0.01 -5.60
N ILE A 47 4.60 -0.54 -6.14
CA ILE A 47 5.57 0.20 -6.95
C ILE A 47 4.98 0.52 -8.34
N PHE A 48 4.35 -0.46 -8.99
CA PHE A 48 3.84 -0.31 -10.37
C PHE A 48 2.49 0.41 -10.47
N LEU A 49 1.64 0.35 -9.44
CA LEU A 49 0.35 1.02 -9.39
C LEU A 49 0.28 2.00 -8.22
N ALA A 50 1.12 3.02 -8.25
CA ALA A 50 1.21 4.09 -7.26
C ALA A 50 -0.16 4.65 -6.76
N PRO A 51 -1.23 4.82 -7.58
CA PRO A 51 -2.54 5.23 -7.05
C PRO A 51 -3.34 4.11 -6.36
N MET A 52 -3.06 2.82 -6.60
CA MET A 52 -3.77 1.67 -5.99
C MET A 52 -3.13 1.16 -4.69
N GLY A 53 -1.86 1.49 -4.42
CA GLY A 53 -1.20 1.17 -3.15
C GLY A 53 -1.93 1.78 -1.93
N ILE A 54 -2.58 2.93 -2.12
CA ILE A 54 -3.38 3.60 -1.08
C ILE A 54 -4.68 2.81 -0.79
N VAL A 55 -5.35 2.29 -1.82
CA VAL A 55 -6.61 1.52 -1.66
C VAL A 55 -6.36 0.17 -0.99
N TRP A 56 -5.31 -0.55 -1.40
CA TRP A 56 -4.93 -1.82 -0.76
C TRP A 56 -4.29 -1.63 0.62
N GLY A 57 -3.50 -0.56 0.82
CA GLY A 57 -2.92 -0.20 2.11
C GLY A 57 -3.97 0.17 3.17
N LEU A 58 -5.05 0.85 2.77
CA LEU A 58 -6.23 1.10 3.63
C LEU A 58 -6.92 -0.19 4.08
N ARG A 59 -6.91 -1.22 3.23
CA ARG A 59 -7.46 -2.55 3.57
C ARG A 59 -6.55 -3.31 4.56
N TYR A 60 -5.23 -3.11 4.47
CA TYR A 60 -4.24 -3.72 5.36
C TYR A 60 -4.17 -3.04 6.75
N LEU A 61 -4.40 -1.72 6.81
CA LEU A 61 -4.52 -0.95 8.05
C LEU A 61 -5.77 -1.30 8.89
N ARG A 62 -6.77 -1.95 8.28
CA ARG A 62 -7.96 -2.47 8.99
C ARG A 62 -7.73 -3.82 9.67
N GLY A 63 -6.58 -4.48 9.48
CA GLY A 63 -6.21 -5.67 10.24
C GLY A 63 -5.85 -5.32 11.69
N LEU A 64 -6.37 -6.07 12.67
CA LEU A 64 -6.13 -5.87 14.10
C LEU A 64 -4.68 -6.19 14.55
N ASP A 65 -3.88 -6.83 13.71
CA ASP A 65 -2.51 -7.24 14.02
C ASP A 65 -1.48 -6.09 13.93
N GLN A 66 -0.66 -5.95 14.98
CA GLN A 66 0.45 -4.97 15.06
C GLN A 66 1.41 -5.03 13.86
N LYS A 67 1.66 -6.24 13.34
CA LYS A 67 2.55 -6.42 12.18
C LYS A 67 1.97 -5.81 10.91
N SER A 68 0.64 -5.82 10.75
CA SER A 68 -0.02 -5.28 9.56
C SER A 68 -0.02 -3.74 9.55
N LYS A 69 -0.09 -3.11 10.72
CA LYS A 69 -0.01 -1.64 10.85
C LYS A 69 1.37 -1.09 10.46
N VAL A 70 2.45 -1.78 10.84
CA VAL A 70 3.82 -1.36 10.49
C VAL A 70 4.04 -1.38 8.99
N MET A 71 3.57 -2.43 8.30
CA MET A 71 3.72 -2.54 6.84
C MET A 71 2.96 -1.42 6.11
N GLY A 72 1.76 -1.08 6.57
CA GLY A 72 0.99 0.05 6.02
C GLY A 72 1.70 1.39 6.22
N MET A 73 2.28 1.63 7.41
CA MET A 73 3.02 2.86 7.70
C MET A 73 4.30 2.97 6.86
N VAL A 74 5.05 1.87 6.70
CA VAL A 74 6.26 1.82 5.86
C VAL A 74 5.91 2.08 4.40
N ALA A 75 4.83 1.48 3.89
CA ALA A 75 4.39 1.69 2.50
C ALA A 75 4.03 3.17 2.25
N ILE A 76 3.26 3.80 3.15
CA ILE A 76 2.91 5.22 3.04
C ILE A 76 4.17 6.09 3.06
N GLY A 77 5.09 5.83 4.01
CA GLY A 77 6.36 6.57 4.10
C GLY A 77 7.20 6.46 2.82
N LEU A 78 7.33 5.26 2.26
CA LEU A 78 8.08 5.01 1.03
C LEU A 78 7.45 5.75 -0.17
N SER A 79 6.12 5.74 -0.28
CA SER A 79 5.40 6.47 -1.32
C SER A 79 5.61 7.98 -1.20
N THR A 80 5.54 8.54 0.01
CA THR A 80 5.79 9.97 0.25
C THR A 80 7.21 10.36 -0.15
N ILE A 81 8.23 9.58 0.22
CA ILE A 81 9.63 9.85 -0.14
C ILE A 81 9.79 9.84 -1.66
N THR A 82 9.23 8.84 -2.33
CA THR A 82 9.32 8.73 -3.80
C THR A 82 8.73 9.96 -4.49
N ILE A 83 7.57 10.43 -4.04
CA ILE A 83 6.93 11.64 -4.58
C ILE A 83 7.82 12.87 -4.39
N LEU A 84 8.41 13.06 -3.20
CA LEU A 84 9.29 14.20 -2.92
C LEU A 84 10.55 14.20 -3.79
N VAL A 85 11.15 13.03 -3.99
CA VAL A 85 12.32 12.86 -4.87
C VAL A 85 11.97 13.22 -6.30
N VAL A 86 10.88 12.67 -6.84
CA VAL A 86 10.41 12.96 -8.21
C VAL A 86 10.20 14.46 -8.40
N LEU A 87 9.49 15.12 -7.47
CA LEU A 87 9.24 16.56 -7.55
C LEU A 87 10.54 17.39 -7.58
N LYS A 88 11.52 17.03 -6.75
CA LYS A 88 12.83 17.72 -6.72
C LYS A 88 13.55 17.59 -8.06
N TYR A 89 13.64 16.38 -8.59
CA TYR A 89 14.29 16.13 -9.88
C TYR A 89 13.55 16.82 -11.03
N THR A 90 12.22 16.84 -11.03
CA THR A 90 11.44 17.54 -12.06
C THR A 90 11.70 19.05 -12.04
N VAL A 91 11.72 19.67 -10.86
CA VAL A 91 12.01 21.11 -10.73
C VAL A 91 13.45 21.42 -11.17
N ASP A 92 14.42 20.60 -10.77
CA ASP A 92 15.82 20.78 -11.15
C ASP A 92 16.04 20.66 -12.66
N PHE A 93 15.35 19.71 -13.30
CA PHE A 93 15.34 19.54 -14.74
C PHE A 93 14.75 20.77 -15.46
N ILE A 94 13.62 21.30 -14.99
CA ILE A 94 12.99 22.50 -15.58
C ILE A 94 13.92 23.72 -15.45
N ASN A 95 14.55 23.92 -14.30
CA ASN A 95 15.49 25.03 -14.09
C ASN A 95 16.72 24.92 -15.01
N THR A 96 17.19 23.69 -15.24
CA THR A 96 18.29 23.39 -16.16
C THR A 96 17.91 23.70 -17.62
N LEU A 97 16.66 23.47 -18.02
CA LEU A 97 16.18 23.85 -19.36
C LEU A 97 15.98 25.36 -19.49
N ASN A 98 15.38 26.01 -18.50
CA ASN A 98 15.09 27.44 -18.54
C ASN A 98 16.39 28.27 -18.67
N SER A 99 17.44 27.86 -17.96
CA SER A 99 18.76 28.49 -18.05
C SER A 99 19.49 28.26 -19.39
N GLN A 100 19.19 27.17 -20.11
CA GLN A 100 19.75 26.91 -21.44
C GLN A 100 19.01 27.65 -22.55
N MET A 101 17.68 27.74 -22.46
CA MET A 101 16.86 28.42 -23.48
C MET A 101 17.11 29.94 -23.49
N GLY A 102 17.39 30.56 -22.34
CA GLY A 102 17.81 31.97 -22.30
C GLY A 102 19.15 32.25 -23.00
N LYS A 103 20.05 31.26 -23.10
CA LYS A 103 21.34 31.39 -23.81
C LYS A 103 21.24 31.04 -25.30
N GLY A 104 20.32 30.15 -25.68
CA GLY A 104 20.09 29.78 -27.07
C GLY A 104 19.49 30.89 -27.92
N LEU A 105 18.65 31.77 -27.33
CA LEU A 105 18.03 32.89 -28.04
C LEU A 105 19.01 34.05 -28.33
N GLN A 106 19.95 34.34 -27.42
CA GLN A 106 20.98 35.38 -27.65
C GLN A 106 21.97 35.03 -28.79
N GLY A 107 22.09 33.76 -29.17
CA GLY A 107 22.93 33.34 -30.29
C GLY A 107 22.28 33.52 -31.67
N ILE A 108 20.96 33.75 -31.74
CA ILE A 108 20.20 33.84 -33.00
C ILE A 108 19.90 35.30 -33.36
N GLU A 109 19.83 36.21 -32.39
CA GLU A 109 19.65 37.66 -32.62
C GLU A 109 20.93 38.39 -33.05
N GLY A 110 22.07 37.68 -33.11
CA GLY A 110 23.37 38.22 -33.52
C GLY A 110 23.86 37.76 -34.91
N LEU A 111 22.98 37.15 -35.71
CA LEU A 111 23.27 36.63 -37.06
C LEU A 111 22.39 37.32 -38.10
#